data_AF-A0A2W7A3A8-F1
#
_entry.id   AF-A0A2W7A3A8-F1
#
_cell.length_a   1.000
_cell.length_b   1.000
_cell.length_c   1.000
_cell.angle_alpha   90.00
_cell.angle_beta   90.00
_cell.angle_gamma   90.00
#
_symmetry.space_group_name_H-M   'P 1'
#
loop_
_entity.id
_entity.type
_entity.pdbx_description
1 polymer ?
#
loop_
_entity_poly.entity_id
_entity_poly.type
_entity_poly.pdbx_seq_one_letter_code
_entity_poly.pdbx_strand_id
1 'polypeptide(L)'
;MPPEDPTSARDPEVTATLISGLSAYGRLYGLPNSPEQVQGLIGTLLRLHLPEEPAALIDAVAQQVLDGLTPNDIKNAIVDRATSALAKEAHRWQEHLDHQAQNILTAYVQRYRPNLTPDLRPIVTAVIPLLGGAIADHRPLTRSEALGLISQIVQTFDVNGAIAAAVDPTYFAIAATLATALAQRPMAEAVGETVTAYVKSHAPTLLNVGADLIAAALSAVLKNQVDFNIDTQFSVIDEKLLIEQVNFQLNILQQSPLPSKAAWAIADQVSAAVEQYRNREGSVDVTAGLVSGDGLSISSPLTSTRRLGDRPPTDSPASE
;
A
#
# COMPACT_ATOMS: atom_id res chain seq x y z
N MET A 1 12.97 -36.33 1.17
CA MET A 1 11.69 -35.61 1.01
C MET A 1 11.85 -34.65 -0.15
N PRO A 2 11.08 -34.80 -1.22
CA PRO A 2 10.98 -33.75 -2.25
C PRO A 2 10.33 -32.50 -1.63
N PRO A 3 10.64 -31.30 -2.16
CA PRO A 3 9.94 -30.08 -1.76
C PRO A 3 8.46 -30.18 -2.14
N GLU A 4 7.57 -29.77 -1.24
CA GLU A 4 6.15 -29.60 -1.54
C GLU A 4 6.00 -28.61 -2.72
N ASP A 5 5.11 -28.98 -3.63
CA ASP A 5 4.87 -28.31 -4.90
C ASP A 5 4.37 -26.85 -4.62
N PRO A 6 4.99 -25.80 -5.19
CA PRO A 6 4.55 -24.40 -5.02
C PRO A 6 3.16 -24.12 -5.62
N THR A 7 2.46 -25.14 -6.12
CA THR A 7 1.11 -25.11 -6.69
C THR A 7 -0.02 -25.25 -5.67
N SER A 8 0.26 -25.30 -4.37
CA SER A 8 -0.79 -25.28 -3.32
C SER A 8 -1.68 -24.01 -3.37
N ALA A 9 -1.23 -22.97 -4.08
CA ALA A 9 -1.97 -21.77 -4.46
C ALA A 9 -3.26 -22.01 -5.30
N ARG A 10 -3.51 -23.25 -5.75
CA ARG A 10 -4.74 -23.63 -6.46
C ARG A 10 -5.89 -24.03 -5.55
N ASP A 11 -5.77 -23.87 -4.23
CA ASP A 11 -6.87 -24.22 -3.34
C ASP A 11 -8.11 -23.36 -3.68
N PRO A 12 -9.18 -23.96 -4.25
CA PRO A 12 -10.40 -23.22 -4.56
C PRO A 12 -11.00 -22.58 -3.31
N GLU A 13 -10.71 -23.10 -2.12
CA GLU A 13 -11.14 -22.55 -0.84
C GLU A 13 -10.49 -21.21 -0.54
N VAL A 14 -9.17 -21.08 -0.77
CA VAL A 14 -8.44 -19.81 -0.61
C VAL A 14 -8.97 -18.77 -1.59
N THR A 15 -9.15 -19.16 -2.86
CA THR A 15 -9.69 -18.26 -3.89
C THR A 15 -11.10 -17.79 -3.54
N ALA A 16 -11.99 -18.69 -3.11
CA ALA A 16 -13.35 -18.36 -2.69
C ALA A 16 -13.37 -17.43 -1.47
N THR A 17 -12.48 -17.67 -0.49
CA THR A 17 -12.32 -16.84 0.71
C THR A 17 -11.88 -15.43 0.33
N LEU A 18 -10.93 -15.28 -0.59
CA LEU A 18 -10.45 -13.97 -1.05
C LEU A 18 -11.51 -13.21 -1.83
N ILE A 19 -12.23 -13.86 -2.75
CA ILE A 19 -13.33 -13.23 -3.50
C ILE A 19 -14.44 -12.79 -2.54
N SER A 20 -14.76 -13.62 -1.54
CA SER A 20 -15.76 -13.30 -0.51
C SER A 20 -15.30 -12.18 0.42
N GLY A 21 -14.02 -12.16 0.81
CA GLY A 21 -13.41 -11.07 1.58
C GLY A 21 -13.38 -9.75 0.79
N LEU A 22 -13.06 -9.79 -0.51
CA LEU A 22 -13.09 -8.63 -1.39
C LEU A 22 -14.52 -8.09 -1.55
N SER A 23 -15.51 -8.98 -1.72
CA SER A 23 -16.93 -8.61 -1.74
C SER A 23 -17.38 -8.00 -0.41
N ALA A 24 -16.99 -8.60 0.71
CA ALA A 24 -17.28 -8.08 2.05
C ALA A 24 -16.66 -6.69 2.26
N TYR A 25 -15.43 -6.49 1.82
CA TYR A 25 -14.76 -5.19 1.87
C TYR A 25 -15.51 -4.16 1.01
N GLY A 26 -15.85 -4.52 -0.23
CA GLY A 26 -16.59 -3.66 -1.15
C GLY A 26 -17.93 -3.18 -0.58
N ARG A 27 -18.66 -4.06 0.11
CA ARG A 27 -19.94 -3.73 0.77
C ARG A 27 -19.78 -2.84 2.00
N LEU A 28 -18.67 -2.95 2.74
CA LEU A 28 -18.45 -2.22 3.99
C LEU A 28 -17.79 -0.86 3.78
N TYR A 29 -16.84 -0.77 2.84
CA TYR A 29 -15.93 0.36 2.68
C TYR A 29 -15.89 0.92 1.25
N GLY A 30 -16.57 0.27 0.30
CA GLY A 30 -16.41 0.54 -1.12
C GLY A 30 -15.20 -0.19 -1.72
N LEU A 31 -15.25 -0.44 -3.03
CA LEU A 31 -14.11 -1.02 -3.74
C LEU A 31 -13.06 0.05 -4.10
N PRO A 32 -11.76 -0.32 -4.11
CA PRO A 32 -10.68 0.60 -4.49
C PRO A 32 -10.81 1.20 -5.90
N ASN A 33 -10.14 2.33 -6.13
CA ASN A 33 -10.25 3.16 -7.34
C ASN A 33 -9.32 2.75 -8.48
N SER A 34 -8.32 1.91 -8.24
CA SER A 34 -7.37 1.51 -9.26
C SER A 34 -7.02 0.02 -9.19
N PRO A 35 -6.58 -0.59 -10.31
CA PRO A 35 -6.14 -1.98 -10.33
C PRO A 35 -5.04 -2.28 -9.30
N GLU A 36 -4.11 -1.36 -9.09
CA GLU A 36 -3.04 -1.50 -8.11
C GLU A 36 -3.58 -1.54 -6.68
N GLN A 37 -4.60 -0.74 -6.37
CA GLN A 37 -5.23 -0.75 -5.05
C GLN A 37 -6.06 -2.02 -4.84
N VAL A 38 -6.72 -2.54 -5.88
CA VAL A 38 -7.41 -3.85 -5.82
C VAL A 38 -6.39 -4.96 -5.60
N GLN A 39 -5.27 -4.95 -6.34
CA GLN A 39 -4.18 -5.89 -6.16
C GLN A 39 -3.62 -5.83 -4.74
N GLY A 40 -3.37 -4.63 -4.21
CA GLY A 40 -2.91 -4.45 -2.83
C GLY A 40 -3.91 -4.94 -1.79
N LEU A 41 -5.21 -4.76 -2.02
CA LEU A 41 -6.25 -5.30 -1.13
C LEU A 41 -6.27 -6.83 -1.15
N ILE A 42 -6.19 -7.46 -2.33
CA ILE A 42 -6.11 -8.93 -2.42
C ILE A 42 -4.84 -9.44 -1.72
N GLY A 43 -3.70 -8.76 -1.91
CA GLY A 43 -2.45 -9.07 -1.21
C GLY A 43 -2.59 -8.99 0.31
N THR A 44 -3.19 -7.91 0.83
CA THR A 44 -3.47 -7.76 2.27
C THR A 44 -4.41 -8.84 2.78
N LEU A 45 -5.53 -9.12 2.10
CA LEU A 45 -6.47 -10.16 2.50
C LEU A 45 -5.78 -11.52 2.57
N LEU A 46 -4.95 -11.84 1.58
CA LEU A 46 -4.24 -13.11 1.54
C LEU A 46 -3.15 -13.19 2.61
N ARG A 47 -2.39 -12.12 2.85
CA ARG A 47 -1.39 -12.06 3.93
C ARG A 47 -2.03 -12.24 5.31
N LEU A 48 -3.22 -11.70 5.53
CA LEU A 48 -3.94 -11.86 6.80
C LEU A 48 -4.56 -13.25 6.92
N HIS A 49 -4.98 -13.85 5.81
CA HIS A 49 -5.52 -15.21 5.79
C HIS A 49 -4.43 -16.28 5.97
N LEU A 50 -3.25 -16.06 5.37
CA LEU A 50 -2.08 -16.95 5.37
C LEU A 50 -0.84 -16.25 5.93
N PRO A 51 -0.78 -15.99 7.25
CA PRO A 51 0.24 -15.13 7.85
C PRO A 51 1.67 -15.71 7.86
N GLU A 52 1.81 -17.02 7.69
CA GLU A 52 3.10 -17.73 7.70
C GLU A 52 3.72 -17.88 6.30
N GLU A 53 2.98 -17.53 5.25
CA GLU A 53 3.45 -17.69 3.87
C GLU A 53 4.41 -16.57 3.46
N PRO A 54 5.42 -16.86 2.63
CA PRO A 54 6.38 -15.86 2.19
C PRO A 54 5.73 -14.84 1.26
N ALA A 55 6.15 -13.57 1.37
CA ALA A 55 5.59 -12.45 0.60
C ALA A 55 5.54 -12.72 -0.92
N ALA A 56 6.57 -13.36 -1.48
CA ALA A 56 6.60 -13.72 -2.90
C ALA A 56 5.48 -14.69 -3.31
N LEU A 57 5.09 -15.62 -2.44
CA LEU A 57 3.97 -16.52 -2.69
C LEU A 57 2.65 -15.76 -2.62
N ILE A 58 2.48 -14.90 -1.61
CA ILE A 58 1.31 -14.03 -1.49
C ILE A 58 1.11 -13.21 -2.76
N ASP A 59 2.17 -12.60 -3.30
CA ASP A 59 2.09 -11.80 -4.53
C ASP A 59 1.74 -12.64 -5.77
N ALA A 60 2.28 -13.86 -5.87
CA ALA A 60 1.96 -14.76 -6.97
C ALA A 60 0.49 -15.20 -6.95
N VAL A 61 -0.03 -15.58 -5.79
CA VAL A 61 -1.44 -15.98 -5.63
C VAL A 61 -2.37 -14.78 -5.81
N ALA A 62 -2.02 -13.61 -5.26
CA ALA A 62 -2.81 -12.39 -5.43
C ALA A 62 -2.96 -12.02 -6.90
N GLN A 63 -1.89 -12.15 -7.69
CA GLN A 63 -1.95 -11.93 -9.14
C GLN A 63 -2.84 -12.97 -9.84
N GLN A 64 -2.76 -14.24 -9.45
CA GLN A 64 -3.61 -15.28 -10.05
C GLN A 64 -5.10 -15.06 -9.76
N VAL A 65 -5.44 -14.68 -8.53
CA VAL A 65 -6.81 -14.36 -8.14
C VAL A 65 -7.30 -13.15 -8.93
N LEU A 66 -6.46 -12.12 -9.08
CA LEU A 66 -6.78 -10.95 -9.90
C LEU A 66 -7.01 -11.32 -11.38
N ASP A 67 -6.16 -12.17 -11.96
CA ASP A 67 -6.26 -12.60 -13.37
C ASP A 67 -7.53 -13.41 -13.68
N GLY A 68 -8.08 -14.07 -12.66
CA GLY A 68 -9.30 -14.90 -12.72
C GLY A 68 -10.57 -14.19 -12.23
N LEU A 69 -10.45 -13.00 -11.63
CA LEU A 69 -11.56 -12.29 -11.02
C LEU A 69 -12.54 -11.74 -12.07
N THR A 70 -13.82 -12.11 -11.98
CA THR A 70 -14.87 -11.51 -12.79
C THR A 70 -15.85 -10.70 -11.94
N PRO A 71 -16.59 -9.74 -12.55
CA PRO A 71 -17.60 -8.96 -11.83
C PRO A 71 -18.69 -9.83 -11.20
N ASN A 72 -19.02 -10.97 -11.82
CA ASN A 72 -20.02 -11.89 -11.32
C ASN A 72 -19.54 -12.62 -10.06
N ASP A 73 -18.24 -12.87 -9.93
CA ASP A 73 -17.67 -13.57 -8.78
C ASP A 73 -17.82 -12.72 -7.52
N ILE A 74 -17.46 -11.42 -7.59
CA ILE A 74 -17.61 -10.48 -6.46
C ILE A 74 -19.08 -10.35 -6.07
N LYS A 75 -19.98 -10.25 -7.07
CA LYS A 75 -21.42 -10.09 -6.83
C LYS A 75 -22.05 -11.30 -6.15
N ASN A 76 -21.71 -12.50 -6.64
CA ASN A 76 -22.32 -13.74 -6.19
C ASN A 76 -21.59 -14.35 -4.99
N ALA A 77 -20.51 -13.71 -4.52
CA ALA A 77 -19.76 -14.17 -3.37
C ALA A 77 -20.62 -14.26 -2.10
N ILE A 78 -20.43 -15.35 -1.36
CA ILE A 78 -21.08 -15.58 -0.08
C ILE A 78 -20.27 -14.84 0.98
N VAL A 79 -20.83 -13.74 1.49
CA VAL A 79 -20.23 -12.99 2.60
C VAL A 79 -20.74 -13.55 3.92
N ASP A 80 -19.83 -14.11 4.69
CA ASP A 80 -20.07 -14.65 6.02
C ASP A 80 -19.36 -13.83 7.10
N ARG A 81 -19.46 -14.27 8.36
CA ARG A 81 -18.84 -13.55 9.49
C ARG A 81 -17.32 -13.57 9.41
N ALA A 82 -16.72 -14.64 8.92
CA ALA A 82 -15.26 -14.80 8.85
C ALA A 82 -14.66 -13.88 7.78
N THR A 83 -15.23 -13.89 6.57
CA THR A 83 -14.83 -13.02 5.45
C THR A 83 -15.08 -11.54 5.75
N SER A 84 -16.15 -11.22 6.49
CA SER A 84 -16.38 -9.86 7.01
C SER A 84 -15.35 -9.44 8.06
N ALA A 85 -14.91 -10.34 8.94
CA ALA A 85 -13.87 -10.05 9.92
C ALA A 85 -12.52 -9.81 9.22
N LEU A 86 -12.18 -10.66 8.25
CA LEU A 86 -10.99 -10.51 7.41
C LEU A 86 -10.98 -9.16 6.67
N ALA A 87 -12.11 -8.75 6.08
CA ALA A 87 -12.24 -7.45 5.42
C ALA A 87 -12.00 -6.27 6.38
N LYS A 88 -12.53 -6.34 7.61
CA LYS A 88 -12.30 -5.31 8.64
C LYS A 88 -10.83 -5.25 9.07
N GLU A 89 -10.18 -6.39 9.20
CA GLU A 89 -8.76 -6.46 9.54
C GLU A 89 -7.88 -5.91 8.40
N ALA A 90 -8.20 -6.26 7.16
CA ALA A 90 -7.53 -5.71 5.98
C ALA A 90 -7.67 -4.19 5.89
N HIS A 91 -8.87 -3.65 6.16
CA HIS A 91 -9.09 -2.22 6.19
C HIS A 91 -8.24 -1.53 7.26
N ARG A 92 -8.25 -2.02 8.50
CA ARG A 92 -7.42 -1.47 9.59
C ARG A 92 -5.94 -1.50 9.26
N TRP A 93 -5.48 -2.58 8.63
CA TRP A 93 -4.09 -2.69 8.20
C TRP A 93 -3.73 -1.64 7.13
N GLN A 94 -4.58 -1.47 6.12
CA GLN A 94 -4.38 -0.47 5.08
C GLN A 94 -4.41 0.96 5.64
N GLU A 95 -5.38 1.27 6.51
CA GLU A 95 -5.46 2.56 7.20
C GLU A 95 -4.22 2.83 8.06
N HIS A 96 -3.73 1.80 8.76
CA HIS A 96 -2.52 1.92 9.57
C HIS A 96 -1.30 2.29 8.72
N LEU A 97 -1.10 1.59 7.59
CA LEU A 97 0.01 1.87 6.68
C LEU A 97 -0.12 3.23 5.98
N ASP A 98 -1.33 3.57 5.53
CA ASP A 98 -1.64 4.85 4.89
C ASP A 98 -1.36 6.03 5.83
N HIS A 99 -1.88 5.96 7.06
CA HIS A 99 -1.65 6.99 8.07
C HIS A 99 -0.16 7.17 8.40
N GLN A 100 0.59 6.07 8.55
CA GLN A 100 2.04 6.11 8.78
C GLN A 100 2.77 6.79 7.63
N ALA A 101 2.50 6.38 6.39
CA ALA A 101 3.14 6.94 5.22
C ALA A 101 2.78 8.43 5.01
N GLN A 102 1.52 8.80 5.22
CA GLN A 102 1.07 10.18 5.15
C GLN A 102 1.75 11.07 6.21
N ASN A 103 1.93 10.58 7.44
CA ASN A 103 2.61 11.35 8.48
C ASN A 103 4.10 11.59 8.16
N ILE A 104 4.79 10.57 7.63
CA ILE A 104 6.18 10.70 7.17
C ILE A 104 6.26 11.73 6.02
N LEU A 105 5.37 11.60 5.04
CA LEU A 105 5.33 12.49 3.88
C LEU A 105 5.00 13.93 4.28
N THR A 106 4.07 14.10 5.22
CA THR A 106 3.70 15.41 5.78
C THR A 106 4.88 16.05 6.48
N ALA A 107 5.57 15.33 7.38
CA ALA A 107 6.77 15.82 8.04
C ALA A 107 7.87 16.21 7.03
N TYR A 108 8.04 15.43 5.97
CA TYR A 108 9.01 15.71 4.91
C TYR A 108 8.67 16.99 4.13
N VAL A 109 7.42 17.14 3.70
CA VAL A 109 6.94 18.34 2.99
C VAL A 109 7.15 19.57 3.86
N GLN A 110 6.73 19.54 5.13
CA GLN A 110 6.88 20.66 6.05
C GLN A 110 8.34 21.08 6.23
N ARG A 111 9.26 20.11 6.38
CA ARG A 111 10.64 20.39 6.78
C ARG A 111 11.59 20.64 5.61
N TYR A 112 11.44 19.92 4.50
CA TYR A 112 12.44 19.87 3.43
C TYR A 112 11.92 20.37 2.07
N ARG A 113 10.60 20.34 1.86
CA ARG A 113 9.97 20.69 0.57
C ARG A 113 8.62 21.40 0.75
N PRO A 114 8.56 22.57 1.40
CA PRO A 114 7.28 23.27 1.62
C PRO A 114 6.64 23.77 0.30
N ASN A 115 7.40 23.85 -0.79
CA ASN A 115 6.93 24.24 -2.12
C ASN A 115 6.96 23.04 -3.09
N LEU A 116 6.62 21.84 -2.63
CA LEU A 116 6.73 20.63 -3.42
C LEU A 116 5.85 20.69 -4.68
N THR A 117 6.49 20.54 -5.85
CA THR A 117 5.82 20.33 -7.15
C THR A 117 5.29 18.89 -7.29
N PRO A 118 4.26 18.64 -8.10
CA PRO A 118 3.33 17.51 -7.92
C PRO A 118 3.86 16.11 -8.25
N ASP A 119 5.14 15.92 -8.59
CA ASP A 119 5.66 14.57 -8.81
C ASP A 119 5.92 13.85 -7.48
N LEU A 120 4.84 13.34 -6.88
CA LEU A 120 4.83 12.65 -5.59
C LEU A 120 5.33 11.21 -5.68
N ARG A 121 5.20 10.57 -6.84
CA ARG A 121 5.44 9.12 -6.98
C ARG A 121 6.86 8.71 -6.56
N PRO A 122 7.95 9.41 -6.95
CA PRO A 122 9.30 9.06 -6.49
C PRO A 122 9.47 9.19 -4.98
N ILE A 123 8.82 10.20 -4.38
CA ILE A 123 8.90 10.47 -2.94
C ILE A 123 8.15 9.39 -2.17
N VAL A 124 6.91 9.10 -2.57
CA VAL A 124 6.07 8.05 -1.97
C VAL A 124 6.75 6.68 -2.09
N THR A 125 7.40 6.39 -3.22
CA THR A 125 8.14 5.13 -3.41
C THR A 125 9.28 4.99 -2.40
N ALA A 126 10.00 6.08 -2.09
CA ALA A 126 11.08 6.08 -1.10
C ALA A 126 10.58 6.03 0.36
N VAL A 127 9.31 6.35 0.61
CA VAL A 127 8.67 6.23 1.93
C VAL A 127 8.43 4.76 2.30
N ILE A 128 8.02 3.92 1.34
CA ILE A 128 7.57 2.55 1.62
C ILE A 128 8.59 1.71 2.40
N PRO A 129 9.89 1.69 2.05
CA PRO A 129 10.90 0.92 2.81
C PRO A 129 11.04 1.40 4.26
N LEU A 130 10.75 2.67 4.54
CA LEU A 130 10.87 3.28 5.87
C LEU A 130 9.73 2.87 6.81
N LEU A 131 8.62 2.36 6.27
CA LEU A 131 7.49 1.87 7.07
C LEU A 131 7.91 0.64 7.90
N GLY A 132 8.72 -0.26 7.33
CA GLY A 132 9.16 -1.48 8.00
C GLY A 132 10.12 -1.25 9.18
N GLY A 133 10.82 -0.12 9.20
CA GLY A 133 11.69 0.29 10.32
C GLY A 133 10.96 1.10 11.41
N ALA A 134 9.84 1.73 11.06
CA ALA A 134 9.06 2.61 11.95
C ALA A 134 7.94 1.88 12.70
N ILE A 135 7.51 0.71 12.22
CA ILE A 135 6.28 0.04 12.67
C ILE A 135 6.61 -1.30 13.32
N ALA A 136 6.11 -1.48 14.55
CA ALA A 136 6.44 -2.55 15.51
C ALA A 136 6.16 -4.00 15.05
N ASP A 137 5.63 -4.20 13.85
CA ASP A 137 5.27 -5.52 13.36
C ASP A 137 6.38 -6.22 12.56
N HIS A 138 7.45 -5.53 12.15
CA HIS A 138 8.65 -6.05 11.45
C HIS A 138 8.39 -6.98 10.24
N ARG A 139 7.16 -7.09 9.76
CA ARG A 139 6.81 -7.92 8.62
C ARG A 139 7.08 -7.14 7.34
N PRO A 140 7.83 -7.72 6.38
CA PRO A 140 8.05 -7.07 5.10
C PRO A 140 6.71 -6.91 4.35
N LEU A 141 6.50 -5.73 3.79
CA LEU A 141 5.37 -5.47 2.89
C LEU A 141 5.50 -6.34 1.64
N THR A 142 4.38 -6.89 1.19
CA THR A 142 4.29 -7.54 -0.11
C THR A 142 4.36 -6.50 -1.24
N ARG A 143 4.70 -6.91 -2.45
CA ARG A 143 4.73 -6.03 -3.63
C ARG A 143 3.36 -5.45 -3.92
N SER A 144 2.34 -6.29 -3.89
CA SER A 144 0.95 -5.89 -4.09
C SER A 144 0.54 -4.79 -3.10
N GLU A 145 0.83 -4.97 -1.81
CA GLU A 145 0.57 -3.95 -0.78
C GLU A 145 1.33 -2.66 -1.04
N ALA A 146 2.62 -2.75 -1.38
CA ALA A 146 3.44 -1.58 -1.70
C ALA A 146 2.89 -0.80 -2.90
N LEU A 147 2.53 -1.47 -4.00
CA LEU A 147 1.97 -0.82 -5.19
C LEU A 147 0.60 -0.19 -4.92
N GLY A 148 -0.26 -0.90 -4.19
CA GLY A 148 -1.57 -0.38 -3.78
C GLY A 148 -1.44 0.86 -2.90
N LEU A 149 -0.53 0.83 -1.93
CA LEU A 149 -0.26 1.95 -1.02
C LEU A 149 0.35 3.15 -1.76
N ILE A 150 1.31 2.93 -2.66
CA ILE A 150 1.87 4.00 -3.52
C ILE A 150 0.75 4.64 -4.35
N SER A 151 -0.10 3.84 -4.99
CA SER A 151 -1.22 4.35 -5.79
C SER A 151 -2.20 5.17 -4.94
N GLN A 152 -2.56 4.67 -3.76
CA GLN A 152 -3.45 5.35 -2.83
C GLN A 152 -2.89 6.72 -2.42
N ILE A 153 -1.67 6.76 -1.88
CA ILE A 153 -1.07 8.01 -1.36
C ILE A 153 -0.87 9.03 -2.48
N VAL A 154 -0.43 8.62 -3.66
CA VAL A 154 -0.26 9.54 -4.80
C VAL A 154 -1.60 10.17 -5.21
N GLN A 155 -2.72 9.48 -5.02
CA GLN A 155 -4.05 10.00 -5.34
C GLN A 155 -4.67 10.84 -4.23
N THR A 156 -4.38 10.54 -2.95
CA THR A 156 -5.08 11.15 -1.80
C THR A 156 -4.27 12.21 -1.06
N PHE A 157 -2.95 12.25 -1.24
CA PHE A 157 -2.11 13.14 -0.44
C PHE A 157 -2.34 14.62 -0.76
N ASP A 158 -2.82 15.37 0.22
CA ASP A 158 -3.01 16.81 0.13
C ASP A 158 -1.75 17.56 0.56
N VAL A 159 -0.94 17.97 -0.43
CA VAL A 159 0.28 18.76 -0.22
C VAL A 159 -0.02 20.08 0.51
N ASN A 160 -1.16 20.73 0.23
CA ASN A 160 -1.50 22.02 0.85
C ASN A 160 -1.90 21.83 2.31
N GLY A 161 -2.74 20.82 2.58
CA GLY A 161 -3.12 20.42 3.94
C GLY A 161 -1.91 19.98 4.77
N ALA A 162 -0.94 19.31 4.14
CA ALA A 162 0.27 18.84 4.81
C ALA A 162 1.09 19.97 5.43
N ILE A 163 1.15 21.16 4.82
CA ILE A 163 1.94 22.29 5.35
C ILE A 163 1.36 22.80 6.69
N ALA A 164 0.05 22.70 6.89
CA ALA A 164 -0.64 23.21 8.06
C ALA A 164 -0.92 22.16 9.15
N ALA A 165 -0.66 20.88 8.88
CA ALA A 165 -0.97 19.78 9.78
C ALA A 165 -0.06 19.74 11.03
N ALA A 166 -0.60 19.30 12.16
CA ALA A 166 0.22 18.95 13.32
C ALA A 166 0.79 17.54 13.12
N VAL A 167 2.12 17.39 13.18
CA VAL A 167 2.80 16.09 13.03
C VAL A 167 3.57 15.75 14.30
N ASP A 168 3.47 14.49 14.73
CA ASP A 168 4.24 13.99 15.87
C ASP A 168 5.75 14.14 15.62
N PRO A 169 6.53 14.63 16.61
CA PRO A 169 7.97 14.81 16.49
C PRO A 169 8.75 13.60 15.97
N THR A 170 8.27 12.38 16.27
CA THR A 170 8.89 11.12 15.82
C THR A 170 8.97 11.01 14.30
N TYR A 171 7.99 11.52 13.56
CA TYR A 171 8.00 11.48 12.09
C TYR A 171 9.01 12.45 11.47
N PHE A 172 9.46 13.51 12.17
CA PHE A 172 10.52 14.38 11.64
C PHE A 172 11.87 13.67 11.54
N ALA A 173 12.15 12.73 12.45
CA ALA A 173 13.36 11.90 12.36
C ALA A 173 13.30 10.99 11.13
N ILE A 174 12.15 10.35 10.87
CA ILE A 174 11.95 9.51 9.70
C ILE A 174 11.96 10.35 8.41
N ALA A 175 11.39 11.55 8.43
CA ALA A 175 11.45 12.48 7.31
C ALA A 175 12.88 12.93 6.98
N ALA A 176 13.78 13.02 7.98
CA ALA A 176 15.20 13.24 7.74
C ALA A 176 15.83 12.05 7.01
N THR A 177 15.53 10.82 7.43
CA THR A 177 15.95 9.60 6.73
C THR A 177 15.42 9.57 5.30
N LEU A 178 14.16 9.98 5.07
CA LEU A 178 13.58 10.10 3.73
C LEU A 178 14.33 11.14 2.88
N ALA A 179 14.67 12.29 3.45
CA ALA A 179 15.45 13.30 2.75
C ALA A 179 16.82 12.76 2.31
N THR A 180 17.48 11.99 3.17
CA THR A 180 18.73 11.30 2.85
C THR A 180 18.53 10.26 1.73
N ALA A 181 17.51 9.40 1.84
CA ALA A 181 17.21 8.39 0.81
C ALA A 181 16.96 9.03 -0.57
N LEU A 182 16.24 10.15 -0.61
CA LEU A 182 15.99 10.88 -1.86
C LEU A 182 17.23 11.57 -2.42
N ALA A 183 18.13 12.06 -1.56
CA ALA A 183 19.41 12.62 -1.99
C ALA A 183 20.33 11.54 -2.60
N GLN A 184 20.20 10.29 -2.15
CA GLN A 184 20.98 9.14 -2.63
C GLN A 184 20.42 8.51 -3.92
N ARG A 185 19.27 8.98 -4.44
CA ARG A 185 18.58 8.35 -5.57
C ARG A 185 19.48 8.09 -6.80
N PRO A 186 20.35 9.01 -7.25
CA PRO A 186 21.25 8.75 -8.38
C PRO A 186 22.19 7.57 -8.13
N MET A 187 22.68 7.42 -6.90
CA MET A 187 23.51 6.28 -6.50
C MET A 187 22.69 4.99 -6.46
N ALA A 188 21.48 5.03 -5.89
CA ALA A 188 20.60 3.87 -5.85
C ALA A 188 20.24 3.37 -7.26
N GLU A 189 19.97 4.27 -8.20
CA GLU A 189 19.73 3.96 -9.61
C GLU A 189 20.96 3.29 -10.25
N ALA A 190 22.15 3.88 -10.10
CA ALA A 190 23.39 3.32 -10.63
C ALA A 190 23.72 1.92 -10.08
N VAL A 191 23.53 1.71 -8.77
CA VAL A 191 23.71 0.41 -8.13
C VAL A 191 22.67 -0.60 -8.63
N GLY A 192 21.40 -0.19 -8.71
CA GLY A 192 20.32 -1.02 -9.23
C GLY A 192 20.55 -1.48 -10.67
N GLU A 193 21.00 -0.58 -11.54
CA GLU A 193 21.38 -0.89 -12.93
C GLU A 193 22.55 -1.88 -13.00
N THR A 194 23.58 -1.66 -12.18
CA THR A 194 24.75 -2.54 -12.10
C THR A 194 24.36 -3.96 -11.67
N VAL A 195 23.53 -4.09 -10.64
CA VAL A 195 23.02 -5.38 -10.17
C VAL A 195 22.16 -6.04 -11.24
N THR A 196 21.24 -5.29 -11.86
CA THR A 196 20.36 -5.81 -12.92
C THR A 196 21.17 -6.34 -14.11
N ALA A 197 22.17 -5.59 -14.55
CA ALA A 197 23.06 -6.00 -15.64
C ALA A 197 23.86 -7.26 -15.27
N TYR A 198 24.36 -7.34 -14.03
CA TYR A 198 25.07 -8.50 -13.52
C TYR A 198 24.18 -9.75 -13.48
N VAL A 199 22.99 -9.66 -12.86
CA VAL A 199 22.03 -10.75 -12.74
C VAL A 199 21.59 -11.23 -14.11
N LYS A 200 21.25 -10.32 -15.02
CA LYS A 200 20.87 -10.68 -16.40
C LYS A 200 21.96 -11.47 -17.14
N SER A 201 23.23 -11.15 -16.89
CA SER A 201 24.36 -11.74 -17.61
C SER A 201 24.85 -13.04 -16.98
N HIS A 202 24.76 -13.20 -15.65
CA HIS A 202 25.41 -14.29 -14.92
C HIS A 202 24.45 -15.18 -14.13
N ALA A 203 23.27 -14.69 -13.76
CA ALA A 203 22.30 -15.41 -12.95
C ALA A 203 20.84 -15.06 -13.32
N PRO A 204 20.41 -15.25 -14.59
CA PRO A 204 19.11 -14.78 -15.07
C PRO A 204 17.91 -15.48 -14.40
N THR A 205 18.13 -16.60 -13.71
CA THR A 205 17.10 -17.33 -12.96
C THR A 205 17.04 -16.93 -11.48
N LEU A 206 17.87 -15.99 -11.03
CA LEU A 206 17.87 -15.52 -9.65
C LEU A 206 16.58 -14.74 -9.37
N LEU A 207 15.75 -15.27 -8.48
CA LEU A 207 14.49 -14.63 -8.10
C LEU A 207 14.73 -13.43 -7.18
N ASN A 208 15.58 -13.57 -6.17
CA ASN A 208 15.86 -12.52 -5.18
C ASN A 208 17.33 -12.09 -5.21
N VAL A 209 17.56 -10.78 -5.22
CA VAL A 209 18.88 -10.18 -5.06
C VAL A 209 19.22 -10.06 -3.57
N GLY A 210 20.31 -10.66 -3.14
CA GLY A 210 20.79 -10.54 -1.75
C GLY A 210 21.47 -9.20 -1.46
N ALA A 211 21.42 -8.76 -0.20
CA ALA A 211 22.06 -7.53 0.26
C ALA A 211 23.59 -7.50 -0.02
N ASP A 212 24.27 -8.65 0.04
CA ASP A 212 25.70 -8.75 -0.24
C ASP A 212 26.04 -8.40 -1.70
N LEU A 213 25.18 -8.79 -2.64
CA LEU A 213 25.36 -8.44 -4.06
C LEU A 213 25.14 -6.95 -4.29
N ILE A 214 24.18 -6.35 -3.58
CA ILE A 214 23.92 -4.91 -3.62
C ILE A 214 25.10 -4.14 -3.00
N ALA A 215 25.63 -4.60 -1.86
CA ALA A 215 26.81 -4.01 -1.22
C ALA A 215 28.07 -4.11 -2.10
N ALA A 216 28.26 -5.24 -2.79
CA ALA A 216 29.34 -5.42 -3.75
C ALA A 216 29.19 -4.47 -4.96
N ALA A 217 27.96 -4.31 -5.47
CA ALA A 217 27.67 -3.37 -6.55
C ALA A 217 27.87 -1.91 -6.11
N LEU A 218 27.42 -1.54 -4.89
CA LEU A 218 27.68 -0.23 -4.30
C LEU A 218 29.18 0.03 -4.20
N SER A 219 29.96 -0.92 -3.71
CA SER A 219 31.42 -0.82 -3.66
C SER A 219 32.04 -0.61 -5.04
N ALA A 220 31.48 -1.23 -6.09
CA ALA A 220 31.94 -1.05 -7.47
C ALA A 220 31.57 0.33 -8.04
N VAL A 221 30.36 0.82 -7.78
CA VAL A 221 29.92 2.17 -8.18
C VAL A 221 30.72 3.25 -7.45
N LEU A 222 30.97 3.08 -6.15
CA LEU A 222 31.81 4.00 -5.36
C LEU A 222 33.26 4.07 -5.85
N LYS A 223 33.83 2.96 -6.35
CA LYS A 223 35.17 2.95 -6.94
C LYS A 223 35.23 3.65 -8.30
N ASN A 224 34.11 3.74 -9.01
CA ASN A 224 34.00 4.32 -10.34
C ASN A 224 33.07 5.55 -10.36
N GLN A 225 33.03 6.32 -9.27
CA GLN A 225 32.13 7.48 -9.10
C GLN A 225 32.15 8.48 -10.26
N VAL A 226 33.31 8.65 -10.90
CA VAL A 226 33.51 9.54 -12.05
C VAL A 226 32.69 9.08 -13.26
N ASP A 227 32.61 7.77 -13.51
CA ASP A 227 31.87 7.20 -14.65
C ASP A 227 30.35 7.32 -14.46
N PHE A 228 29.90 7.41 -13.21
CA PHE A 228 28.48 7.59 -12.86
C PHE A 228 28.10 9.05 -12.58
N ASN A 229 29.05 9.99 -12.64
CA ASN A 229 28.85 11.41 -12.32
C ASN A 229 28.27 11.63 -10.90
N ILE A 230 28.81 10.93 -9.90
CA ILE A 230 28.30 10.97 -8.51
C ILE A 230 29.33 11.62 -7.58
N ASP A 231 28.94 12.73 -6.94
CA ASP A 231 29.75 13.49 -5.98
C ASP A 231 29.17 13.43 -4.56
N THR A 232 29.15 12.23 -3.96
CA THR A 232 28.64 12.05 -2.59
C THR A 232 29.62 11.29 -1.70
N GLN A 233 29.84 11.86 -0.50
CA GLN A 233 30.51 11.17 0.61
C GLN A 233 29.46 10.36 1.37
N PHE A 234 29.71 9.06 1.55
CA PHE A 234 28.80 8.13 2.22
C PHE A 234 29.25 7.84 3.66
N SER A 235 28.34 7.93 4.62
CA SER A 235 28.52 7.31 5.95
C SER A 235 28.03 5.84 5.94
N VAL A 236 28.36 5.08 7.00
CA VAL A 236 27.89 3.68 7.14
C VAL A 236 26.37 3.58 7.26
N ILE A 237 25.72 4.58 7.87
CA ILE A 237 24.26 4.64 7.99
C ILE A 237 23.62 4.89 6.61
N ASP A 238 24.28 5.72 5.79
CA ASP A 238 23.86 6.01 4.43
C ASP A 238 23.95 4.77 3.53
N GLU A 239 24.99 3.95 3.70
CA GLU A 239 25.17 2.70 2.96
C GLU A 239 24.04 1.70 3.24
N LYS A 240 23.71 1.48 4.52
CA LYS A 240 22.63 0.56 4.88
C LYS A 240 21.28 1.01 4.30
N LEU A 241 20.99 2.31 4.42
CA LEU A 241 19.77 2.90 3.85
C LEU A 241 19.72 2.71 2.33
N LEU A 242 20.82 2.97 1.62
CA LEU A 242 20.88 2.76 0.18
C LEU A 242 20.65 1.30 -0.19
N ILE A 243 21.29 0.36 0.52
CA ILE A 243 21.10 -1.07 0.28
C ILE A 243 19.63 -1.45 0.46
N GLU A 244 18.97 -0.95 1.51
CA GLU A 244 17.53 -1.19 1.74
C GLU A 244 16.66 -0.62 0.61
N GLN A 245 16.96 0.58 0.12
CA GLN A 245 16.23 1.22 -1.00
C GLN A 245 16.40 0.44 -2.31
N VAL A 246 17.62 0.06 -2.66
CA VAL A 246 17.91 -0.73 -3.87
C VAL A 246 17.30 -2.13 -3.75
N ASN A 247 17.39 -2.75 -2.57
CA ASN A 247 16.79 -4.06 -2.31
C ASN A 247 15.27 -4.02 -2.52
N PHE A 248 14.60 -3.00 -1.99
CA PHE A 248 13.17 -2.79 -2.24
C PHE A 248 12.87 -2.58 -3.72
N GLN A 249 13.63 -1.74 -4.42
CA GLN A 249 13.42 -1.50 -5.84
C GLN A 249 13.57 -2.79 -6.67
N LEU A 250 14.62 -3.56 -6.44
CA LEU A 250 14.91 -4.78 -7.21
C LEU A 250 13.97 -5.93 -6.85
N ASN A 251 13.72 -6.16 -5.56
CA ASN A 251 13.01 -7.35 -5.11
C ASN A 251 11.51 -7.14 -4.93
N ILE A 252 11.05 -5.91 -4.68
CA ILE A 252 9.63 -5.62 -4.48
C ILE A 252 9.05 -4.94 -5.72
N LEU A 253 9.68 -3.93 -6.29
CA LEU A 253 9.08 -3.22 -7.44
C LEU A 253 9.29 -3.94 -8.77
N GLN A 254 10.51 -4.42 -9.04
CA GLN A 254 10.91 -4.97 -10.34
C GLN A 254 10.58 -6.47 -10.53
N GLN A 255 10.41 -7.24 -9.44
CA GLN A 255 9.96 -8.63 -9.55
C GLN A 255 8.52 -8.65 -10.09
N SER A 256 8.37 -8.92 -11.38
CA SER A 256 7.08 -9.20 -11.98
C SER A 256 6.82 -10.71 -11.82
N PRO A 257 5.68 -11.16 -11.26
CA PRO A 257 5.20 -12.49 -11.60
C PRO A 257 5.06 -12.60 -13.12
N LEU A 258 5.42 -13.73 -13.72
CA LEU A 258 5.24 -13.91 -15.17
C LEU A 258 3.77 -13.62 -15.51
N PRO A 259 3.48 -12.60 -16.35
CA PRO A 259 2.10 -12.27 -16.66
C PRO A 259 1.48 -13.44 -17.42
N SER A 260 0.39 -14.00 -16.90
CA SER A 260 -0.39 -15.00 -17.64
C SER A 260 -1.20 -14.36 -18.79
N LYS A 261 -1.39 -13.02 -18.72
CA LYS A 261 -1.98 -12.12 -19.73
C LYS A 261 -1.20 -10.79 -19.77
N ALA A 262 -1.24 -10.05 -20.88
CA ALA A 262 -0.60 -8.72 -20.95
C ALA A 262 -1.18 -7.78 -19.87
N ALA A 263 -0.33 -7.11 -19.08
CA ALA A 263 -0.72 -6.29 -17.92
C ALA A 263 -1.84 -5.27 -18.21
N TRP A 264 -1.90 -4.75 -19.43
CA TRP A 264 -2.95 -3.81 -19.85
C TRP A 264 -4.34 -4.45 -19.96
N ALA A 265 -4.42 -5.72 -20.41
CA ALA A 265 -5.67 -6.46 -20.49
C ALA A 265 -6.24 -6.82 -19.12
N ILE A 266 -5.36 -7.01 -18.13
CA ILE A 266 -5.76 -7.23 -16.72
C ILE A 266 -6.29 -5.92 -16.14
N ALA A 267 -5.59 -4.80 -16.37
CA ALA A 267 -6.03 -3.48 -15.92
C ALA A 267 -7.41 -3.09 -16.49
N ASP A 268 -7.67 -3.34 -17.78
CA ASP A 268 -8.97 -3.05 -18.40
C ASP A 268 -10.10 -3.91 -17.81
N GLN A 269 -9.83 -5.21 -17.55
CA GLN A 269 -10.80 -6.11 -16.93
C GLN A 269 -11.15 -5.69 -15.50
N VAL A 270 -10.14 -5.31 -14.71
CA VAL A 270 -10.32 -4.87 -13.33
C VAL A 270 -11.03 -3.53 -13.26
N SER A 271 -10.62 -2.55 -14.06
CA SER A 271 -11.28 -1.24 -14.12
C SER A 271 -12.75 -1.36 -14.54
N ALA A 272 -13.05 -2.17 -15.56
CA ALA A 272 -14.43 -2.44 -15.96
C ALA A 272 -15.24 -3.13 -14.85
N ALA A 273 -14.62 -4.03 -14.07
CA ALA A 273 -15.27 -4.69 -12.94
C ALA A 273 -15.59 -3.72 -11.80
N VAL A 274 -14.63 -2.86 -11.45
CA VAL A 274 -14.80 -1.82 -10.42
C VAL A 274 -15.88 -0.82 -10.82
N GLU A 275 -15.88 -0.35 -12.06
CA GLU A 275 -16.88 0.59 -12.57
C GLU A 275 -18.28 -0.02 -12.62
N GLN A 276 -18.43 -1.26 -13.08
CA GLN A 276 -19.73 -1.95 -13.12
C GLN A 276 -20.31 -2.17 -11.73
N TYR A 277 -19.47 -2.45 -10.73
CA TYR A 277 -19.90 -2.56 -9.34
C TYR A 277 -20.40 -1.20 -8.82
N ARG A 278 -19.61 -0.14 -8.99
CA ARG A 278 -19.95 1.23 -8.53
C ARG A 278 -21.22 1.78 -9.14
N ASN A 279 -21.37 1.60 -10.45
CA ASN A 279 -22.54 2.09 -11.19
C ASN A 279 -23.84 1.40 -10.76
N ARG A 280 -23.77 0.26 -10.07
CA ARG A 280 -24.93 -0.51 -9.61
C ARG A 280 -25.18 -0.42 -8.11
N GLU A 281 -24.16 -0.12 -7.29
CA GLU A 281 -24.30 0.10 -5.84
C GLU A 281 -24.32 1.58 -5.41
N GLY A 282 -24.59 2.51 -6.35
CA GLY A 282 -24.61 3.96 -6.10
C GLY A 282 -25.11 4.37 -4.71
N SER A 283 -24.22 5.04 -3.96
CA SER A 283 -24.44 5.71 -2.67
C SER A 283 -25.34 5.00 -1.65
N VAL A 284 -25.12 3.72 -1.37
CA VAL A 284 -25.71 3.13 -0.17
C VAL A 284 -24.83 3.51 1.02
N ASP A 285 -25.29 4.47 1.82
CA ASP A 285 -24.70 4.79 3.12
C ASP A 285 -25.03 3.65 4.11
N VAL A 286 -24.14 2.65 4.17
CA VAL A 286 -24.28 1.49 5.07
C VAL A 286 -23.91 1.82 6.53
N THR A 287 -23.66 3.10 6.86
CA THR A 287 -23.62 3.52 8.27
C THR A 287 -25.02 3.66 8.89
N ALA A 288 -26.08 3.64 8.07
CA ALA A 288 -27.45 3.52 8.52
C ALA A 288 -27.77 2.08 8.97
N GLY A 289 -27.30 1.73 10.17
CA GLY A 289 -27.88 0.72 11.05
C GLY A 289 -28.16 -0.65 10.43
N LEU A 290 -27.30 -1.61 10.74
CA LEU A 290 -27.73 -3.01 10.91
C LEU A 290 -28.86 -3.06 11.94
N VAL A 291 -30.09 -2.81 11.51
CA VAL A 291 -31.31 -3.21 12.21
C VAL A 291 -31.42 -4.70 11.98
N SER A 292 -30.78 -5.48 12.85
CA SER A 292 -31.07 -6.90 12.93
C SER A 292 -32.57 -7.06 13.23
N GLY A 293 -33.25 -7.90 12.46
CA GLY A 293 -34.68 -8.22 12.60
C GLY A 293 -35.06 -8.95 13.88
N ASP A 294 -34.17 -8.96 14.88
CA ASP A 294 -34.32 -9.55 16.21
C ASP A 294 -34.44 -8.48 17.33
N GLY A 295 -34.42 -7.18 16.99
CA GLY A 295 -34.73 -6.10 17.92
C GLY A 295 -33.65 -5.80 18.96
N LEU A 296 -32.43 -6.32 18.81
CA LEU A 296 -31.30 -6.04 19.69
C LEU A 296 -30.34 -5.03 19.04
N SER A 297 -30.68 -3.74 19.18
CA SER A 297 -29.78 -2.64 18.80
C SER A 297 -28.57 -2.61 19.73
N ILE A 298 -27.38 -2.87 19.20
CA ILE A 298 -26.11 -2.65 19.89
C ILE A 298 -25.76 -1.16 19.76
N SER A 299 -26.27 -0.33 20.67
CA SER A 299 -25.81 1.04 20.81
C SER A 299 -24.51 1.07 21.64
N SER A 300 -23.37 1.32 21.00
CA SER A 300 -22.15 1.70 21.71
C SER A 300 -22.22 3.17 22.15
N PRO A 301 -21.89 3.50 23.42
CA PRO A 301 -22.12 4.83 23.99
C PRO A 301 -20.91 5.72 23.81
N LEU A 302 -20.87 6.56 22.78
CA LEU A 302 -19.98 7.72 22.72
C LEU A 302 -20.66 8.91 22.01
N THR A 303 -21.82 9.35 22.52
CA THR A 303 -22.32 10.70 22.25
C THR A 303 -21.92 11.61 23.40
N SER A 304 -20.81 12.34 23.20
CA SER A 304 -20.48 13.53 23.97
C SER A 304 -21.56 14.59 23.72
N THR A 305 -22.39 14.85 24.74
CA THR A 305 -23.34 15.96 24.75
C THR A 305 -22.59 17.27 24.93
N ARG A 306 -22.15 17.90 23.83
CA ARG A 306 -21.83 19.33 23.82
C ARG A 306 -23.08 20.08 23.36
N ARG A 307 -23.80 20.67 24.32
CA ARG A 307 -24.94 21.56 24.06
C ARG A 307 -24.48 22.75 23.22
N LEU A 308 -25.09 22.94 22.06
CA LEU A 308 -24.93 24.12 21.22
C LEU A 308 -26.24 24.93 21.31
N GLY A 309 -26.15 26.17 21.80
CA GLY A 309 -27.16 27.20 21.52
C GLY A 309 -28.14 27.55 22.65
N ASP A 310 -27.66 28.23 23.69
CA ASP A 310 -28.47 29.26 24.34
C ASP A 310 -28.60 30.44 23.37
N ARG A 311 -29.82 30.72 22.91
CA ARG A 311 -30.20 32.05 22.41
C ARG A 311 -31.70 32.28 22.67
N PRO A 312 -32.09 33.38 23.34
CA PRO A 312 -33.48 33.65 23.66
C PRO A 312 -34.24 34.16 22.42
N PRO A 313 -35.58 34.02 22.36
CA PRO A 313 -36.37 34.50 21.24
C PRO A 313 -36.52 36.03 21.27
N THR A 314 -36.21 36.66 20.14
CA THR A 314 -36.66 38.02 19.80
C THR A 314 -38.06 37.95 19.21
N ASP A 315 -39.07 38.26 20.02
CA ASP A 315 -40.42 38.59 19.56
C ASP A 315 -40.58 40.11 19.49
N SER A 316 -40.80 40.65 18.30
CA SER A 316 -41.89 41.60 17.98
C SER A 316 -41.75 42.13 16.54
N PRO A 317 -42.79 42.00 15.70
CA PRO A 317 -42.95 42.83 14.51
C PRO A 317 -43.60 44.18 14.89
N ALA A 318 -43.27 45.22 14.14
CA ALA A 318 -43.87 46.54 14.26
C ALA A 318 -45.17 46.68 13.44
N SER A 319 -46.00 47.65 13.88
CA SER A 319 -47.11 48.34 13.19
C SER A 319 -48.53 47.84 13.50
N GLU A 320 -49.23 48.51 14.43
CA GLU A 320 -50.02 49.76 14.23
C GLU A 320 -50.05 50.59 15.52
#